data_AF-A0A527ZDP2-F1
#
_entry.id   AF-A0A527ZDP2-F1
#
_cell.length_a   1.000
_cell.length_b   1.000
_cell.length_c   1.000
_cell.angle_alpha   90.00
_cell.angle_beta   90.00
_cell.angle_gamma   90.00
#
_symmetry.space_group_name_H-M   'P 1'
#
loop_
_entity.id
_entity.type
_entity.pdbx_description
1 polymer ?
#
loop_
_entity_poly.entity_id
_entity_poly.type
_entity_poly.pdbx_seq_one_letter_code
_entity_poly.pdbx_strand_id
1 'polypeptide(L)'
;MGSAAYRGFGPPVAWKRAGKRLILLPQALGPFGTDRIRRAINVVADHADLIFARDKYSMKNLIDAVGGRASIRLAPDFTNLLVARPPANP
;
A
#
# COMPACT_ATOMS: atom_id res chain seq x y z
N MET A 1 -15.21 -9.69 -32.06
CA MET A 1 -14.85 -8.42 -31.41
C MET A 1 -14.42 -8.71 -29.97
N GLY A 2 -13.13 -8.97 -29.77
CA GLY A 2 -12.57 -9.27 -28.45
C GLY A 2 -12.28 -7.99 -27.70
N SER A 3 -13.15 -7.65 -26.74
CA SER A 3 -12.89 -6.55 -25.82
C SER A 3 -11.78 -6.97 -24.86
N ALA A 4 -10.61 -6.34 -24.97
CA ALA A 4 -9.51 -6.41 -24.02
C ALA A 4 -9.85 -5.66 -22.72
N ALA A 5 -10.99 -6.01 -22.11
CA ALA A 5 -11.49 -5.43 -20.88
C ALA A 5 -10.62 -5.89 -19.71
N TYR A 6 -9.83 -4.96 -19.16
CA TYR A 6 -9.31 -4.99 -17.78
C TYR A 6 -8.32 -6.12 -17.41
N ARG A 7 -7.10 -6.08 -17.94
CA ARG A 7 -5.91 -6.71 -17.31
C ARG A 7 -5.35 -5.88 -16.13
N GLY A 8 -6.23 -5.28 -15.31
CA GLY A 8 -5.89 -4.07 -14.55
C GLY A 8 -5.94 -4.13 -13.02
N PHE A 9 -6.34 -5.24 -12.41
CA PHE A 9 -6.28 -5.40 -10.95
C PHE A 9 -5.37 -6.58 -10.64
N GLY A 10 -4.10 -6.29 -10.36
CA GLY A 10 -3.03 -7.28 -10.28
C GLY A 10 -3.10 -8.22 -9.06
N PRO A 11 -1.94 -8.59 -8.47
CA PRO A 11 -1.86 -9.61 -7.42
C PRO A 11 -2.83 -9.48 -6.22
N PRO A 12 -3.19 -8.28 -5.71
CA PRO A 12 -4.04 -8.16 -4.51
C PRO A 12 -5.40 -8.86 -4.61
N VAL A 13 -6.11 -8.72 -5.74
CA VAL A 13 -7.42 -9.36 -5.94
C VAL A 13 -7.27 -10.87 -6.01
N ALA A 14 -6.26 -11.35 -6.74
CA ALA A 14 -5.98 -12.77 -6.90
C ALA A 14 -5.58 -13.41 -5.56
N TRP A 15 -4.75 -12.74 -4.77
CA TRP A 15 -4.33 -13.20 -3.44
C TRP A 15 -5.51 -13.27 -2.48
N LYS A 16 -6.38 -12.25 -2.45
CA LYS A 16 -7.58 -12.27 -1.60
C LYS A 16 -8.52 -13.41 -1.98
N ARG A 17 -8.76 -13.63 -3.28
CA ARG A 17 -9.56 -14.77 -3.79
C ARG A 17 -8.95 -16.12 -3.45
N ALA A 18 -7.62 -16.21 -3.41
CA ALA A 18 -6.89 -17.41 -2.98
C ALA A 18 -6.81 -17.55 -1.45
N GLY A 19 -7.53 -16.75 -0.67
CA GLY A 19 -7.53 -16.81 0.80
C GLY A 19 -6.22 -16.35 1.46
N LYS A 20 -5.31 -15.72 0.72
CA LYS A 20 -4.06 -15.21 1.27
C LYS A 20 -4.31 -13.91 2.03
N ARG A 21 -3.56 -13.71 3.11
CA ARG A 21 -3.51 -12.44 3.84
C ARG A 21 -2.57 -11.47 3.13
N LEU A 22 -3.03 -10.24 2.94
CA LEU A 22 -2.22 -9.15 2.37
C LEU A 22 -2.01 -8.08 3.45
N ILE A 23 -0.77 -7.93 3.88
CA ILE A 23 -0.35 -6.92 4.86
C ILE A 23 0.74 -6.08 4.21
N LEU A 24 0.49 -4.77 4.10
CA LEU A 24 1.52 -3.83 3.67
C LEU A 24 2.28 -3.35 4.90
N LEU A 25 3.55 -3.74 5.00
CA LEU A 25 4.50 -3.21 5.99
C LEU A 25 4.57 -1.67 5.92
N PRO A 26 5.09 -0.98 6.95
CA PRO A 26 5.19 0.48 6.98
C PRO A 26 5.76 1.06 5.69
N GLN A 27 4.93 1.75 4.90
CA GLN A 27 5.33 2.36 3.63
C GLN A 27 5.25 3.89 3.68
N ALA A 28 6.12 4.55 2.92
CA ALA A 28 5.89 5.93 2.47
C ALA A 28 4.76 5.91 1.42
N LEU A 29 3.62 6.54 1.69
CA LEU A 29 2.44 6.43 0.84
C LEU A 29 2.03 7.77 0.23
N GLY A 30 1.88 7.76 -1.09
CA GLY A 30 1.45 8.91 -1.87
C GLY A 30 2.55 9.98 -2.04
N PRO A 31 2.17 11.16 -2.56
CA PRO A 31 0.80 11.56 -2.91
C PRO A 31 0.23 10.79 -4.11
N PHE A 32 -1.09 10.60 -4.13
CA PHE A 32 -1.81 9.90 -5.21
C PHE A 32 -2.39 10.92 -6.20
N GLY A 33 -1.51 11.61 -6.94
CA GLY A 33 -1.85 12.83 -7.69
C GLY A 33 -2.69 12.68 -8.96
N THR A 34 -2.93 11.46 -9.45
CA THR A 34 -3.70 11.21 -10.68
C THR A 34 -4.80 10.19 -10.45
N ASP A 35 -5.89 10.26 -11.21
CA ASP A 35 -7.01 9.32 -11.09
C ASP A 35 -6.57 7.87 -11.32
N ARG A 36 -5.61 7.65 -12.22
CA ARG A 36 -5.04 6.33 -12.48
C ARG A 36 -4.39 5.77 -11.21
N ILE A 37 -3.56 6.57 -10.55
CA ILE A 37 -2.85 6.16 -9.33
C ILE A 37 -3.85 6.00 -8.17
N ARG A 38 -4.84 6.89 -8.04
CA ARG A 38 -5.91 6.79 -7.04
C ARG A 38 -6.73 5.51 -7.20
N ARG A 39 -7.09 5.13 -8.42
CA ARG A 39 -7.78 3.84 -8.68
C ARG A 39 -6.93 2.65 -8.29
N ALA A 40 -5.63 2.68 -8.58
CA ALA A 40 -4.73 1.58 -8.24
C ALA A 40 -4.60 1.39 -6.72
N ILE A 41 -4.41 2.46 -5.95
CA ILE A 41 -4.30 2.33 -4.48
C ILE A 41 -5.64 1.94 -3.83
N ASN A 42 -6.77 2.40 -4.37
CA ASN A 42 -8.09 1.98 -3.86
C ASN A 42 -8.25 0.46 -3.93
N VAL A 43 -7.84 -0.17 -5.02
CA VAL A 43 -7.89 -1.64 -5.18
C VAL A 43 -7.02 -2.34 -4.15
N VAL A 44 -5.82 -1.82 -3.89
CA VAL A 44 -4.96 -2.36 -2.83
C VAL A 44 -5.66 -2.23 -1.47
N ALA A 45 -6.23 -1.06 -1.18
CA ALA A 45 -6.93 -0.80 0.08
C ALA A 45 -8.20 -1.65 0.25
N ASP A 46 -8.90 -2.00 -0.82
CA ASP A 46 -10.10 -2.84 -0.81
C ASP A 46 -9.78 -4.31 -0.49
N HIS A 47 -8.57 -4.76 -0.80
CA HIS A 47 -8.18 -6.16 -0.67
C HIS A 47 -7.14 -6.44 0.42
N ALA A 48 -6.42 -5.43 0.91
CA ALA A 48 -5.48 -5.57 2.01
C ALA A 48 -6.20 -5.82 3.34
N ASP A 49 -5.67 -6.76 4.13
CA ASP A 49 -6.12 -7.00 5.50
C ASP A 49 -5.58 -5.90 6.43
N LEU A 50 -4.33 -5.45 6.22
CA LEU A 50 -3.72 -4.35 6.94
C LEU A 50 -2.84 -3.50 6.03
N ILE A 51 -2.85 -2.18 6.25
CA ILE A 51 -1.94 -1.23 5.61
C ILE A 51 -1.31 -0.37 6.70
N PHE A 52 0.02 -0.44 6.82
CA PHE A 52 0.77 0.43 7.69
C PHE A 52 1.32 1.63 6.91
N ALA A 53 0.84 2.82 7.24
CA ALA A 53 1.49 4.07 6.82
C ALA A 53 2.69 4.32 7.75
N ARG A 54 3.83 4.70 7.15
CA ARG A 54 5.09 4.93 7.89
C ARG A 54 5.06 6.17 8.77
N ASP A 55 4.38 7.22 8.31
CA ASP A 55 4.34 8.52 8.94
C ASP A 55 2.96 9.20 8.74
N LYS A 56 2.74 10.30 9.46
CA LYS A 56 1.45 11.01 9.45
C LYS A 56 1.10 11.58 8.07
N TYR A 57 2.11 11.95 7.27
CA TYR A 57 1.89 12.47 5.91
C TYR A 57 1.43 11.35 4.97
N SER A 58 2.08 10.19 5.05
CA SER A 58 1.70 8.96 4.36
C SER A 58 0.29 8.51 4.73
N MET A 59 -0.05 8.57 6.03
CA MET A 59 -1.39 8.23 6.51
C MET A 59 -2.44 9.20 5.96
N LYS A 60 -2.17 10.51 6.00
CA LYS A 60 -3.05 11.53 5.44
C LYS A 60 -3.28 11.31 3.95
N ASN A 61 -2.21 11.15 3.17
CA ASN A 61 -2.30 10.91 1.73
C ASN A 61 -3.12 9.67 1.39
N LEU A 62 -2.97 8.60 2.16
CA LEU A 62 -3.75 7.37 1.97
C LEU A 62 -5.22 7.61 2.27
N ILE A 63 -5.55 8.18 3.44
CA ILE A 63 -6.93 8.45 3.84
C ILE A 63 -7.62 9.39 2.84
N ASP A 64 -6.93 10.44 2.39
CA ASP A 64 -7.45 11.37 1.38
C ASP A 64 -7.70 10.69 0.01
N ALA A 65 -7.04 9.57 -0.27
CA ALA A 65 -7.18 8.85 -1.55
C ALA A 65 -8.19 7.69 -1.51
N VAL A 66 -8.33 7.00 -0.37
CA VAL A 66 -9.12 5.76 -0.26
C VAL A 66 -10.20 5.79 0.82
N GLY A 67 -10.33 6.90 1.54
CA GLY A 67 -11.19 7.04 2.72
C GLY A 67 -10.59 6.41 3.98
N GLY A 68 -11.16 6.74 5.14
CA GLY A 68 -10.80 6.11 6.41
C GLY A 68 -11.25 4.65 6.44
N ARG A 69 -10.36 3.74 6.85
CA ARG A 69 -10.63 2.29 6.90
C ARG A 69 -10.08 1.68 8.17
N ALA A 70 -10.79 0.69 8.72
CA ALA A 70 -10.36 -0.04 9.90
C ALA A 70 -9.06 -0.86 9.69
N SER A 71 -8.64 -1.11 8.44
CA SER A 71 -7.39 -1.79 8.09
C SER A 71 -6.17 -0.87 8.04
N ILE A 72 -6.36 0.46 8.08
CA ILE A 72 -5.27 1.44 8.03
C ILE A 72 -4.72 1.66 9.45
N ARG A 73 -3.41 1.61 9.58
CA ARG A 73 -2.67 1.81 10.83
C ARG A 73 -1.45 2.68 10.59
N LEU A 74 -1.04 3.42 11.61
CA LEU A 74 0.23 4.14 11.62
C LEU A 74 1.26 3.27 12.35
N ALA A 75 2.43 3.07 11.75
CA ALA A 75 3.56 2.41 12.39
C ALA A 75 4.87 2.94 11.79
N PRO A 76 5.95 3.07 12.57
CA PRO A 76 7.21 3.61 12.06
C PRO A 76 7.91 2.58 11.15
N ASP A 77 8.99 3.00 10.48
CA ASP A 77 9.75 2.12 9.59
C ASP A 77 10.21 0.82 10.28
N PHE A 78 10.18 -0.31 9.57
CA PHE A 78 10.55 -1.61 10.12
C PHE A 78 12.06 -1.72 10.41
N THR A 79 12.86 -0.85 9.79
CA THR A 79 14.32 -0.80 10.00
C THR A 79 14.74 -0.24 11.36
N ASN A 80 13.82 0.35 12.13
CA ASN A 80 14.12 0.89 13.48
C ASN A 80 14.61 -0.17 14.47
N LEU A 81 14.41 -1.46 14.17
CA LEU A 81 14.92 -2.57 14.97
C LEU A 81 16.35 -2.99 14.58
N LEU A 82 16.94 -2.36 13.56
CA LEU A 82 18.26 -2.69 13.05
C LEU A 82 19.31 -1.71 13.59
N VAL A 83 20.48 -2.26 13.91
CA VAL A 83 21.67 -1.43 14.19
C VAL A 83 22.23 -0.94 12.86
N ALA A 84 22.35 0.39 12.71
CA ALA A 84 22.94 0.98 11.53
C ALA A 84 24.39 0.50 11.34
N ARG A 85 24.70 0.04 10.13
CA ARG A 85 26.07 -0.28 9.73
C ARG A 85 26.51 0.71 8.65
N PRO A 86 27.64 1.41 8.82
CA PRO A 86 28.18 2.25 7.76
C PRO A 86 28.54 1.38 6.54
N PRO A 87 28.52 1.94 5.32
CA PRO A 87 29.00 1.22 4.14
C PRO A 87 30.45 0.76 4.35
N ALA A 88 30.76 -0.45 3.89
CA ALA A 88 32.11 -0.97 3.91
C ALA A 88 32.93 -0.26 2.81
N ASN A 89 33.60 0.82 3.21
CA ASN A 89 34.43 1.74 2.42
C ASN A 89 33.69 2.70 1.45
N PRO A 90 34.24 3.92 1.23
CA PRO A 90 33.77 4.90 0.26
C PRO A 90 34.08 4.53 -1.20
#